data_AF-A0A392RHX9-F1
#
_entry.id   AF-A0A392RHX9-F1
#
_cell.length_a   1.000
_cell.length_b   1.000
_cell.length_c   1.000
_cell.angle_alpha   90.00
_cell.angle_beta   90.00
_cell.angle_gamma   90.00
#
_symmetry.space_group_name_H-M   'P 1'
#
loop_
_entity.id
_entity.type
_entity.pdbx_description
1 polymer ?
#
loop_
_entity_poly.entity_id
_entity_poly.type
_entity_poly.pdbx_seq_one_letter_code
_entity_poly.pdbx_strand_id
1 'polypeptide(L)'
;MDERLLDAICERLKPCLFTESTYIVREGDPVDEMLFIIRGRLESVTTDGGRSGFFNRGFLKEADFCGEELLTWALDPKSGSNLPSSTRTVKALTEVETFALTADELKFVASQFRRLHS
;
A
#
# COMPACT_ATOMS: atom_id res chain seq x y z
N MET A 1 15.38 0.68 -10.12
CA MET A 1 14.65 1.96 -10.02
C MET A 1 15.70 3.06 -10.03
N ASP A 2 15.46 4.23 -10.64
CA ASP A 2 16.41 5.35 -10.60
C ASP A 2 16.66 5.76 -9.13
N GLU A 3 17.92 5.98 -8.73
CA GLU A 3 18.29 6.33 -7.35
C GLU A 3 17.57 7.60 -6.91
N ARG A 4 17.43 8.57 -7.81
CA ARG A 4 16.71 9.83 -7.55
C ARG A 4 15.23 9.61 -7.27
N LEU A 5 14.63 8.60 -7.90
CA LEU A 5 13.24 8.24 -7.69
C LEU A 5 13.06 7.59 -6.31
N LEU A 6 13.99 6.73 -5.92
CA LEU A 6 13.99 6.13 -4.59
C LEU A 6 14.17 7.19 -3.50
N ASP A 7 15.11 8.13 -3.69
CA ASP A 7 15.31 9.25 -2.76
C ASP A 7 14.03 10.10 -2.63
N ALA A 8 13.39 10.43 -3.76
CA ALA A 8 12.14 11.20 -3.75
C ALA A 8 11.00 10.46 -3.02
N ILE A 9 10.92 9.13 -3.14
CA ILE A 9 9.98 8.32 -2.37
C ILE A 9 10.33 8.36 -0.88
N CYS A 10 11.59 8.10 -0.53
CA CYS A 10 12.08 8.08 0.85
C CYS A 10 11.82 9.40 1.58
N GLU A 11 11.99 10.55 0.92
CA GLU A 11 11.68 11.88 1.47
C GLU A 11 10.20 12.10 1.80
N ARG A 12 9.30 11.30 1.22
CA ARG A 12 7.84 11.42 1.38
C ARG A 12 7.24 10.37 2.31
N LEU A 13 8.04 9.40 2.74
CA LEU A 13 7.61 8.40 3.70
C LEU A 13 7.31 9.03 5.05
N LYS A 14 6.15 8.70 5.62
CA LYS A 14 5.76 9.13 6.97
C LYS A 14 5.72 7.93 7.90
N PRO A 15 6.32 8.00 9.10
CA PRO A 15 6.22 6.91 10.06
C PRO A 15 4.78 6.78 10.56
N CYS A 16 4.29 5.54 10.65
CA CYS A 16 2.99 5.17 11.16
C CYS A 16 3.11 4.01 12.16
N LEU A 17 2.18 3.97 13.12
CA LEU A 17 2.11 2.92 14.15
C LEU A 17 0.69 2.38 14.21
N PHE A 18 0.56 1.06 14.19
CA PHE A 18 -0.72 0.37 14.37
C PHE A 18 -0.68 -0.50 15.62
N THR A 19 -1.68 -0.33 16.48
CA THR A 19 -1.83 -1.17 17.67
C THR A 19 -2.32 -2.57 17.30
N GLU A 20 -2.09 -3.54 18.18
CA GLU A 20 -2.61 -4.90 17.98
C GLU A 20 -4.13 -4.90 17.71
N SER A 21 -4.57 -5.81 16.84
CA SER A 21 -5.96 -5.97 16.40
C SER A 21 -6.55 -4.82 15.57
N THR A 22 -5.75 -3.82 15.18
CA THR A 22 -6.17 -2.77 14.25
C THR A 22 -6.35 -3.35 12.85
N TYR A 23 -7.48 -3.03 12.21
CA TYR A 23 -7.66 -3.26 10.78
C TYR A 23 -7.03 -2.09 10.04
N ILE A 24 -6.03 -2.39 9.23
CA ILE A 24 -5.27 -1.39 8.48
C ILE A 24 -5.98 -1.07 7.17
N VAL A 25 -6.40 -2.11 6.44
CA VAL A 25 -7.23 -1.99 5.24
C VAL A 25 -8.21 -3.15 5.18
N ARG A 26 -9.35 -2.96 4.54
CA ARG A 26 -10.32 -4.03 4.28
C ARG A 26 -10.48 -4.23 2.78
N GLU A 27 -10.70 -5.47 2.39
CA GLU A 27 -10.97 -5.81 0.99
C GLU A 27 -12.19 -5.01 0.50
N GLY A 28 -12.03 -4.35 -0.66
CA GLY A 28 -13.05 -3.48 -1.26
C GLY A 28 -12.93 -2.01 -0.87
N ASP A 29 -12.33 -1.68 0.28
CA ASP A 29 -12.15 -0.29 0.71
C ASP A 29 -11.13 0.44 -0.19
N PRO A 30 -11.26 1.75 -0.41
CA PRO A 30 -10.27 2.53 -1.13
C PRO A 30 -8.89 2.48 -0.45
N VAL A 31 -7.83 2.30 -1.23
CA VAL A 31 -6.45 2.36 -0.75
C VAL A 31 -5.94 3.79 -0.85
N ASP A 32 -5.71 4.43 0.29
CA ASP A 32 -5.23 5.81 0.42
C ASP A 32 -3.71 5.91 0.63
N GLU A 33 -3.08 4.85 1.14
CA GLU A 33 -1.63 4.78 1.34
C GLU A 33 -1.04 3.39 1.08
N MET A 34 0.20 3.38 0.61
CA MET A 34 1.06 2.19 0.61
C MET A 34 1.82 2.13 1.92
N LEU A 35 1.83 0.96 2.56
CA LEU A 35 2.50 0.75 3.84
C LEU A 35 3.66 -0.22 3.69
N PHE A 36 4.85 0.21 4.13
CA PHE A 36 6.08 -0.57 4.19
C PHE A 36 6.32 -1.01 5.63
N ILE A 37 6.34 -2.31 5.88
CA ILE A 37 6.39 -2.86 7.23
C ILE A 37 7.84 -2.89 7.70
N ILE A 38 8.12 -2.14 8.77
CA ILE A 38 9.44 -2.09 9.40
C ILE A 38 9.53 -3.08 10.55
N ARG A 39 8.43 -3.26 11.28
CA ARG A 39 8.38 -4.21 12.39
C ARG A 39 6.96 -4.64 12.69
N GLY A 40 6.82 -5.86 13.22
CA GLY A 40 5.55 -6.42 13.66
C GLY A 40 5.06 -7.56 12.76
N ARG A 41 3.87 -8.07 13.07
CA ARG A 41 3.26 -9.16 12.32
C ARG A 41 1.81 -8.82 12.00
N LEU A 42 1.43 -9.06 10.76
CA LEU A 42 0.10 -8.82 10.25
C LEU A 42 -0.47 -10.09 9.65
N GLU A 43 -1.79 -10.18 9.67
CA GLU A 43 -2.58 -11.12 8.92
C GLU A 43 -3.11 -10.43 7.66
N SER A 44 -3.06 -11.14 6.55
CA SER A 44 -3.67 -10.75 5.28
C SER A 44 -4.67 -11.81 4.86
N VAL A 45 -5.89 -11.40 4.54
CA VAL A 45 -6.97 -12.29 4.12
C VAL A 45 -7.61 -11.75 2.86
N THR A 46 -7.91 -12.60 1.89
CA THR A 46 -8.66 -12.22 0.69
C THR A 46 -9.74 -13.24 0.38
N THR A 47 -10.87 -12.74 -0.12
CA THR A 47 -12.01 -13.52 -0.59
C THR A 47 -12.11 -13.55 -2.12
N ASP A 48 -11.09 -13.04 -2.84
CA ASP A 48 -11.10 -12.91 -4.31
C ASP A 48 -12.35 -12.16 -4.80
N GLY A 49 -12.67 -11.05 -4.14
CA GLY A 49 -13.85 -10.23 -4.45
C GLY A 49 -15.17 -10.86 -4.01
N GLY A 50 -15.17 -11.59 -2.88
CA GLY A 50 -16.37 -12.25 -2.34
C GLY A 50 -16.74 -13.56 -3.04
N ARG A 51 -15.78 -14.21 -3.70
CA ARG A 51 -15.98 -15.49 -4.38
C ARG A 51 -16.31 -16.59 -3.37
N SER A 52 -17.51 -17.17 -3.50
CA SER A 52 -17.98 -18.24 -2.61
C SER A 52 -17.01 -19.43 -2.59
N GLY A 53 -16.63 -19.86 -1.39
CA GLY A 53 -15.68 -20.96 -1.17
C GLY A 53 -14.21 -20.59 -1.35
N PHE A 54 -13.90 -19.32 -1.65
CA PHE A 54 -12.52 -18.82 -1.69
C PHE A 54 -12.22 -18.02 -0.41
N PHE A 55 -11.19 -18.48 0.31
CA PHE A 55 -10.66 -17.77 1.47
C PHE A 55 -9.17 -18.08 1.55
N ASN A 56 -8.35 -17.08 1.23
CA ASN A 56 -6.90 -17.21 1.33
C ASN A 56 -6.39 -16.36 2.49
N ARG A 57 -5.52 -16.95 3.32
CA ARG A 57 -4.93 -16.32 4.50
C ARG A 57 -3.41 -16.41 4.39
N GLY A 58 -2.76 -15.27 4.55
CA GLY A 58 -1.32 -15.12 4.60
C GLY A 58 -0.89 -14.24 5.77
N PHE A 59 0.42 -14.03 5.89
CA PHE A 59 1.01 -13.14 6.88
C PHE A 59 1.91 -12.14 6.18
N LEU A 60 1.95 -10.92 6.70
CA LEU A 60 2.94 -9.90 6.35
C LEU A 60 3.81 -9.63 7.58
N LYS A 61 5.09 -9.34 7.34
CA LYS A 61 6.11 -9.09 8.35
C LYS A 61 7.07 -8.00 7.88
N GLU A 62 8.13 -7.76 8.64
CA GLU A 62 9.24 -6.89 8.26
C GLU A 62 9.69 -7.13 6.81
N ALA A 63 9.92 -6.02 6.10
CA ALA A 63 10.26 -5.93 4.68
C ALA A 63 9.11 -6.27 3.68
N ASP A 64 7.94 -6.68 4.16
CA ASP A 64 6.74 -6.78 3.31
C ASP A 64 6.04 -5.41 3.21
N PHE A 65 5.06 -5.31 2.30
CA PHE A 65 4.24 -4.12 2.09
C PHE A 65 2.79 -4.47 1.77
N CYS A 66 1.90 -3.48 1.81
CA CYS A 66 0.54 -3.58 1.30
C CYS A 66 0.06 -2.25 0.69
N GLY A 67 -1.00 -2.30 -0.12
CA GLY A 67 -1.54 -1.15 -0.85
C GLY A 67 -0.94 -0.99 -2.25
N GLU A 68 -0.29 -2.03 -2.78
CA GLU A 68 0.40 -2.03 -4.07
C GLU A 68 -0.48 -1.74 -5.28
N GLU A 69 -1.81 -1.82 -5.11
CA GLU A 69 -2.80 -1.38 -6.09
C GLU A 69 -2.58 0.09 -6.49
N LEU A 70 -2.05 0.91 -5.58
CA LEU A 70 -1.71 2.31 -5.83
C LEU A 70 -0.61 2.50 -6.87
N LEU A 71 0.30 1.53 -7.06
CA LEU A 71 1.38 1.65 -8.06
C LEU A 71 0.82 1.75 -9.47
N THR A 72 -0.10 0.86 -9.84
CA THR A 72 -0.73 0.88 -11.17
C THR A 72 -1.57 2.15 -11.35
N TRP A 73 -2.31 2.55 -10.32
CA TRP A 73 -3.11 3.77 -10.34
C TRP A 73 -2.25 5.06 -10.49
N ALA A 74 -1.09 5.12 -9.84
CA ALA A 74 -0.20 6.28 -9.89
C ALA A 74 0.51 6.41 -11.23
N LEU A 75 0.87 5.28 -11.86
CA LEU A 75 1.59 5.26 -13.13
C LEU A 75 0.69 5.55 -14.34
N ASP A 76 -0.60 5.20 -14.28
CA ASP A 76 -1.55 5.43 -15.38
C ASP A 76 -1.96 6.92 -15.48
N PRO A 77 -1.69 7.61 -16.61
CA PRO A 77 -2.14 9.00 -16.82
C PRO A 77 -3.65 9.18 -16.80
N LYS A 78 -4.41 8.13 -17.13
CA LYS A 78 -5.86 8.17 -17.25
C LYS A 78 -6.55 7.93 -15.92
N SER A 79 -5.82 7.45 -14.92
CA SER A 79 -6.34 7.28 -13.56
C SER A 79 -6.73 8.63 -12.98
N GLY A 80 -8.03 8.81 -12.76
CA GLY A 80 -8.61 10.00 -12.14
C GLY A 80 -8.39 10.05 -10.63
N SER A 81 -9.28 10.76 -9.94
CA SER A 81 -9.26 10.95 -8.48
C SER A 81 -9.73 9.73 -7.69
N ASN A 82 -10.38 8.76 -8.34
CA ASN A 82 -10.87 7.57 -7.66
C ASN A 82 -9.68 6.66 -7.33
N LEU A 83 -9.53 6.35 -6.05
CA LEU A 83 -8.53 5.43 -5.54
C LEU A 83 -8.90 3.99 -5.90
N PRO A 84 -7.90 3.10 -6.11
CA PRO A 84 -8.16 1.69 -6.30
C PRO A 84 -8.71 1.06 -5.02
N SER A 85 -9.52 0.01 -5.17
CA SER A 85 -9.99 -0.80 -4.05
C SER A 85 -8.92 -1.81 -3.62
N SER A 86 -8.83 -2.07 -2.32
CA SER A 86 -7.93 -3.10 -1.79
C SER A 86 -8.40 -4.50 -2.17
N THR A 87 -7.45 -5.37 -2.51
CA THR A 87 -7.69 -6.78 -2.84
C THR A 87 -7.76 -7.70 -1.62
N ARG A 88 -7.52 -7.17 -0.42
CA ARG A 88 -7.35 -7.96 0.81
C ARG A 88 -7.69 -7.14 2.05
N THR A 89 -8.06 -7.84 3.12
CA THR A 89 -8.15 -7.29 4.47
C THR A 89 -6.85 -7.56 5.21
N VAL A 90 -6.26 -6.51 5.78
CA VAL A 90 -5.02 -6.59 6.57
C VAL A 90 -5.29 -6.17 8.00
N LYS A 91 -4.87 -7.01 8.95
CA LYS A 91 -5.05 -6.79 10.38
C LYS A 91 -3.72 -6.95 11.12
N ALA A 92 -3.41 -6.02 12.01
CA ALA A 92 -2.27 -6.11 12.91
C ALA A 92 -2.48 -7.24 13.94
N LEU A 93 -1.54 -8.19 14.02
CA LEU A 93 -1.53 -9.25 15.05
C LEU A 93 -0.67 -8.89 16.25
N THR A 94 0.21 -7.89 16.11
CA THR A 94 1.02 -7.29 17.16
C THR A 94 0.96 -5.77 17.00
N GLU A 95 1.69 -5.01 17.82
CA GLU A 95 2.08 -3.67 17.44
C GLU A 95 2.92 -3.71 16.15
N VAL A 96 2.66 -2.79 15.22
CA VAL A 96 3.29 -2.73 13.90
C VAL A 96 3.81 -1.32 13.65
N GLU A 97 5.09 -1.23 13.29
CA GLU A 97 5.74 0.00 12.85
C GLU A 97 5.85 -0.04 11.32
N THR A 98 5.39 1.02 10.65
CA THR A 98 5.42 1.11 9.19
C THR A 98 5.90 2.49 8.73
N PHE A 99 6.32 2.58 7.47
CA PHE A 99 6.29 3.84 6.74
C PHE A 99 5.10 3.85 5.78
N ALA A 100 4.42 4.98 5.69
CA ALA A 100 3.33 5.24 4.78
C ALA A 100 3.77 6.15 3.64
N LEU A 101 3.36 5.79 2.43
CA LEU A 101 3.42 6.65 1.24
C LEU A 101 2.00 6.87 0.75
N THR A 102 1.50 8.09 0.88
CA THR A 102 0.12 8.41 0.48
C THR A 102 -0.03 8.35 -1.05
N ALA A 103 -1.26 8.10 -1.50
CA ALA A 103 -1.61 8.08 -2.91
C ALA A 103 -1.18 9.37 -3.63
N ASP A 104 -1.41 10.53 -3.02
CA ASP A 104 -1.05 11.83 -3.60
C ASP A 104 0.46 11.98 -3.79
N GLU A 105 1.26 11.60 -2.79
CA GLU A 105 2.72 11.67 -2.87
C GLU A 105 3.27 10.67 -3.90
N LEU A 106 2.71 9.45 -3.94
CA LEU A 106 3.08 8.47 -4.95
C LEU A 106 2.75 8.97 -6.37
N LYS A 107 1.56 9.55 -6.56
CA LYS A 107 1.15 10.10 -7.86
C LYS A 107 2.01 11.28 -8.29
N PHE A 108 2.35 12.15 -7.34
CA PHE A 108 3.28 13.25 -7.57
C PHE A 108 4.62 12.72 -8.10
N VAL A 109 5.21 11.77 -7.38
CA VAL A 109 6.50 11.17 -7.74
C VAL A 109 6.44 10.47 -9.11
N ALA A 110 5.40 9.66 -9.35
CA ALA A 110 5.17 8.97 -10.61
C ALA A 110 5.04 9.95 -11.81
N SER A 111 4.39 11.10 -11.59
CA SER A 111 4.24 12.12 -12.64
C SER A 111 5.58 12.76 -13.03
N GLN A 112 6.50 12.96 -12.09
CA GLN A 112 7.83 13.51 -12.38
C GLN A 112 8.69 12.51 -13.15
N PHE A 113 8.65 11.23 -12.77
CA PHE A 113 9.41 10.19 -13.44
C PHE A 113 9.06 10.09 -14.94
N ARG A 114 7.77 10.18 -15.27
CA ARG A 114 7.33 10.14 -16.67
C ARG A 114 7.83 11.30 -17.51
N ARG A 115 8.00 12.48 -16.91
CA ARG A 115 8.54 13.66 -17.62
C ARG A 115 10.04 13.54 -17.88
N LEU A 116 10.76 12.77 -17.08
CA LEU A 116 12.20 12.56 -17.26
C LEU A 116 12.53 11.50 -18.32
N HIS A 117 11.58 10.60 -18.62
CA HIS A 117 11.72 9.52 -19.60
C HIS A 117 10.87 9.70 -20.86
N SER A 118 10.32 10.89 -21.10
CA SER A 118 9.65 11.30 -22.34
C SER A 118 10.49 12.30 -23.10
#